data_AF-W9YIJ4-F1
#
_entry.id   AF-W9YIJ4-F1
#
_cell.length_a   1.000
_cell.length_b   1.000
_cell.length_c   1.000
_cell.angle_alpha   90.00
_cell.angle_beta   90.00
_cell.angle_gamma   90.00
#
_symmetry.space_group_name_H-M   'P 1'
#
loop_
_entity.id
_entity.type
_entity.pdbx_description
1 polymer ?
#
loop_
_entity_poly.entity_id
_entity_poly.type
_entity_poly.pdbx_seq_one_letter_code
_entity_poly.pdbx_strand_id
1 'polypeptide(L)'
;MQCTGGTPCEACASRRSPCVYDASSDQRRKIANQRNVHELAETQVQLERHKQLLGGMIATIRAGDFDANSDLIRVVRSGVDLSQLAAHVRNECRSNVSIQQAYEQIDFCIDGPLELPSPTQVLGEIAPQGDAKSSTSDAPEVNSEPFQPDIWRNLNRES
;
A
#
# COMPACT_ATOMS: atom_id res chain seq x y z
N MET A 1 19.42 38.22 18.43
CA MET A 1 20.05 36.90 18.25
C MET A 1 19.50 35.98 19.34
N GLN A 2 18.85 34.88 18.99
CA GLN A 2 18.34 33.89 19.96
C GLN A 2 19.42 32.83 20.17
N CYS A 3 19.81 32.60 21.43
CA CYS A 3 20.80 31.59 21.80
C CYS A 3 20.19 30.19 21.77
N THR A 4 20.98 29.21 21.32
CA THR A 4 20.61 27.81 21.28
C THR A 4 21.50 26.99 22.19
N GLY A 5 21.08 26.81 23.45
CA GLY A 5 21.72 25.90 24.43
C GLY A 5 22.98 26.45 25.13
N GLY A 6 23.07 26.18 26.44
CA GLY A 6 24.17 26.59 27.32
C GLY A 6 24.09 28.05 27.78
N THR A 7 24.48 28.32 29.03
CA THR A 7 24.65 29.68 29.57
C THR A 7 26.10 29.91 29.97
N PRO A 8 26.89 30.66 29.18
CA PRO A 8 26.54 31.34 27.91
C PRO A 8 26.55 30.40 26.69
N CYS A 9 25.72 30.67 25.68
CA CYS A 9 25.77 29.95 24.41
C CYS A 9 27.07 30.29 23.64
N GLU A 10 27.57 29.37 22.82
CA GLU A 10 28.89 29.49 22.14
C GLU A 10 29.04 30.78 21.31
N ALA A 11 27.94 31.21 20.67
CA ALA A 11 27.86 32.46 19.92
C ALA A 11 27.94 33.72 20.81
N CYS A 12 27.41 33.68 22.03
CA CYS A 12 27.51 34.80 22.98
C CYS A 12 28.85 34.80 23.73
N ALA A 13 29.42 33.62 24.00
CA ALA A 13 30.76 33.48 24.59
C ALA A 13 31.84 34.06 23.66
N SER A 14 31.79 33.75 22.37
CA SER A 14 32.74 34.27 21.37
C SER A 14 32.61 35.78 21.12
N ARG A 15 31.40 36.34 21.22
CA ARG A 15 31.14 37.77 20.97
C ARG A 15 31.20 38.65 22.22
N ARG A 16 31.45 38.06 23.40
CA ARG A 16 31.40 38.74 24.72
C ARG A 16 30.11 39.57 24.91
N SER A 17 29.01 39.10 24.34
CA SER A 17 27.69 39.77 24.41
C SER A 17 26.83 39.15 25.50
N PRO A 18 25.96 39.92 26.20
CA PRO A 18 25.04 39.37 27.18
C PRO A 18 24.12 38.33 26.53
N CYS A 19 24.16 37.11 27.07
CA CYS A 19 23.38 35.97 26.62
C CYS A 19 21.99 36.03 27.27
N VAL A 20 20.97 36.46 26.51
CA VAL A 20 19.57 36.43 26.99
C VAL A 20 19.00 35.05 26.70
N TYR A 21 18.88 34.24 27.75
CA TYR A 21 18.29 32.90 27.71
C TYR A 21 16.79 32.97 27.98
N ASP A 22 15.97 32.62 26.99
CA ASP A 22 14.52 32.44 27.18
C ASP A 22 14.22 30.98 27.47
N ALA A 23 14.15 30.65 28.77
CA ALA A 23 13.84 29.31 29.26
C ALA A 23 12.48 28.80 28.77
N SER A 24 11.50 29.68 28.54
CA SER A 24 10.17 29.30 28.05
C SER A 24 10.24 28.86 26.60
N SER A 25 10.95 29.62 25.76
CA SER A 25 11.16 29.29 24.35
C SER A 25 11.94 27.99 24.16
N ASP A 26 13.00 27.77 24.94
CA ASP A 26 13.79 26.54 24.85
C ASP A 26 12.98 25.30 25.31
N GLN A 27 12.23 25.43 26.41
CA GLN A 27 11.33 24.38 26.89
C GLN A 27 10.26 24.04 25.85
N ARG A 28 9.65 25.04 25.20
CA ARG A 28 8.67 24.82 24.12
C ARG A 28 9.30 24.10 22.93
N ARG A 29 10.51 24.49 22.51
CA ARG A 29 11.24 23.83 21.42
C ARG A 29 11.56 22.37 21.75
N LYS A 30 12.01 22.09 22.98
CA LYS A 30 12.28 20.73 23.44
C LYS A 30 11.02 19.87 23.43
N ILE A 31 9.90 20.39 23.90
CA ILE A 31 8.60 19.69 23.89
C ILE A 31 8.14 19.42 22.45
N ALA A 32 8.25 20.40 21.56
CA ALA A 32 7.88 20.22 20.15
C ALA A 32 8.72 19.12 19.48
N ASN A 33 10.03 19.13 19.68
CA ASN A 33 10.90 18.08 19.16
C ASN A 33 10.57 16.70 19.74
N GLN A 34 10.30 16.62 21.05
CA GLN A 34 9.90 15.36 21.69
C GLN A 34 8.59 14.81 21.12
N ARG A 35 7.59 15.67 20.89
CA ARG A 35 6.33 15.29 20.25
C ARG A 35 6.53 14.79 18.82
N ASN A 36 7.30 15.53 18.01
CA ASN A 36 7.58 15.15 16.64
C ASN A 36 8.32 13.80 16.55
N VAL A 37 9.29 13.55 17.45
CA VAL A 37 10.00 12.27 17.52
C VAL A 37 9.04 11.14 17.89
N HIS A 38 8.14 11.37 18.85
CA HIS A 38 7.16 10.38 19.26
C HIS A 38 6.16 10.06 18.14
N GLU A 39 5.59 11.08 17.50
CA GLU A 39 4.66 10.94 16.38
C GLU A 39 5.31 10.23 15.19
N LEU A 40 6.57 10.53 14.88
CA LEU A 40 7.33 9.85 13.83
C LEU A 40 7.50 8.36 14.17
N ALA A 41 7.83 8.03 15.43
CA ALA A 41 7.99 6.65 15.86
C ALA A 41 6.66 5.87 15.77
N GLU A 42 5.55 6.47 16.20
CA GLU A 42 4.22 5.86 16.08
C GLU A 42 3.81 5.64 14.62
N THR A 43 4.05 6.64 13.76
CA THR A 43 3.77 6.56 12.32
C THR A 43 4.60 5.45 11.68
N GLN A 44 5.87 5.30 12.05
CA GLN A 44 6.72 4.23 11.54
C GLN A 44 6.19 2.84 11.91
N VAL A 45 5.75 2.66 13.16
CA VAL A 45 5.15 1.39 13.61
C VAL A 45 3.85 1.09 12.87
N GLN A 46 3.01 2.10 12.65
CA GLN A 46 1.78 1.94 11.87
C GLN A 46 2.09 1.58 10.41
N LEU A 47 3.06 2.26 9.79
CA LEU A 47 3.47 1.97 8.42
C LEU A 47 3.94 0.52 8.28
N GLU A 48 4.75 0.03 9.22
CA GLU A 48 5.23 -1.35 9.19
C GLU A 48 4.08 -2.37 9.30
N ARG A 49 3.08 -2.08 10.14
CA ARG A 49 1.87 -2.93 10.24
C ARG A 49 1.08 -2.95 8.94
N HIS A 50 0.93 -1.81 8.28
CA HIS A 50 0.25 -1.72 6.98
C HIS A 50 1.04 -2.45 5.89
N LYS A 51 2.36 -2.31 5.83
CA LYS A 51 3.23 -3.05 4.90
C LYS A 51 3.11 -4.56 5.11
N GLN A 52 3.10 -5.01 6.35
CA GLN A 52 2.95 -6.43 6.67
C GLN A 52 1.60 -6.98 6.21
N LEU A 53 0.51 -6.24 6.45
CA LEU A 53 -0.82 -6.64 6.01
C LEU A 53 -0.92 -6.65 4.47
N LEU A 54 -0.63 -5.52 3.81
CA LEU A 54 -0.78 -5.39 2.35
C LEU A 54 0.16 -6.33 1.61
N GLY A 55 1.42 -6.37 2.02
CA GLY A 55 2.40 -7.26 1.42
C GLY A 55 2.03 -8.72 1.60
N GLY A 56 1.57 -9.12 2.79
CA GLY A 56 1.17 -10.51 3.02
C GLY A 56 -0.04 -10.90 2.16
N MET A 57 -1.02 -10.01 1.99
CA MET A 57 -2.15 -10.26 1.07
C MET A 57 -1.66 -10.45 -0.38
N ILE A 58 -0.78 -9.57 -0.86
CA ILE A 58 -0.21 -9.67 -2.20
C ILE A 58 0.58 -10.97 -2.36
N ALA A 59 1.37 -11.34 -1.36
CA ALA A 59 2.16 -12.57 -1.37
C ALA A 59 1.28 -13.82 -1.40
N THR A 60 0.21 -13.86 -0.60
CA THR A 60 -0.79 -14.95 -0.63
C THR A 60 -1.42 -15.06 -2.01
N ILE A 61 -1.78 -13.93 -2.64
CA ILE A 61 -2.35 -13.92 -3.99
C ILE A 61 -1.35 -14.44 -5.04
N ARG A 62 -0.07 -14.05 -4.94
CA ARG A 62 0.96 -14.41 -5.92
C ARG A 62 1.42 -15.86 -5.85
N ALA A 63 1.52 -16.41 -4.63
CA ALA A 63 2.21 -17.69 -4.39
C ALA A 63 1.42 -18.68 -3.52
N GLY A 64 0.27 -18.26 -2.97
CA GLY A 64 -0.63 -19.15 -2.24
C GLY A 64 -1.32 -20.13 -3.18
N ASP A 65 -1.67 -21.29 -2.62
CA ASP A 65 -2.49 -22.26 -3.33
C ASP A 65 -3.96 -21.84 -3.38
N PHE A 66 -4.81 -22.70 -3.93
CA PHE A 66 -6.24 -22.42 -4.06
C PHE A 66 -6.91 -22.19 -2.70
N ASP A 67 -6.54 -22.98 -1.69
CA ASP A 67 -7.14 -22.93 -0.37
C ASP A 67 -6.74 -21.65 0.37
N ALA A 68 -5.45 -21.28 0.36
CA ALA A 68 -4.95 -20.04 0.95
C ALA A 68 -5.61 -18.80 0.32
N ASN A 69 -5.80 -18.81 -1.00
CA ASN A 69 -6.48 -17.73 -1.70
C ASN A 69 -7.98 -17.66 -1.40
N SER A 70 -8.65 -18.82 -1.39
CA SER A 70 -10.07 -18.92 -1.04
C SER A 70 -10.33 -18.45 0.38
N ASP A 71 -9.46 -18.85 1.32
CA ASP A 71 -9.52 -18.45 2.72
C ASP A 71 -9.29 -16.95 2.90
N LEU A 72 -8.27 -16.39 2.24
CA LEU A 72 -8.04 -14.94 2.25
C LEU A 72 -9.28 -14.18 1.76
N ILE A 73 -9.86 -14.58 0.62
CA ILE A 73 -11.08 -13.96 0.07
C ILE A 73 -12.24 -14.06 1.05
N ARG A 74 -12.42 -15.22 1.69
CA ARG A 74 -13.47 -15.44 2.69
C ARG A 74 -13.30 -14.53 3.90
N VAL A 75 -12.09 -14.42 4.45
CA VAL A 75 -11.79 -13.55 5.59
C VAL A 75 -12.05 -12.10 5.23
N VAL A 76 -11.55 -11.62 4.08
CA VAL A 76 -11.80 -10.24 3.62
C VAL A 76 -13.30 -9.94 3.46
N ARG A 77 -14.07 -10.86 2.86
CA ARG A 77 -15.52 -10.67 2.63
C ARG A 77 -16.37 -10.78 3.89
N SER A 78 -15.86 -11.46 4.92
CA SER A 78 -16.58 -11.62 6.19
C SER A 78 -16.70 -10.32 7.01
N GLY A 79 -15.96 -9.27 6.63
CA GLY A 79 -16.03 -7.96 7.29
C GLY A 79 -15.39 -7.96 8.69
N VAL A 80 -14.46 -8.89 8.97
CA VAL A 80 -13.67 -8.87 10.20
C VAL A 80 -12.86 -7.59 10.32
N ASP A 81 -12.48 -7.24 11.54
CA ASP A 81 -11.59 -6.11 11.77
C ASP A 81 -10.20 -6.34 11.14
N LEU A 82 -9.50 -5.24 10.87
CA LEU A 82 -8.17 -5.27 10.26
C LEU A 82 -7.13 -6.00 11.12
N SER A 83 -7.31 -6.07 12.45
CA SER A 83 -6.36 -6.75 13.33
C SER A 83 -6.44 -8.27 13.17
N GLN A 84 -7.65 -8.79 13.00
CA GLN A 84 -7.91 -10.20 12.71
C GLN A 84 -7.43 -10.56 11.31
N LEU A 85 -7.72 -9.73 10.31
CA LEU A 85 -7.21 -9.93 8.96
C LEU A 85 -5.66 -9.93 8.95
N ALA A 86 -5.03 -8.98 9.63
CA ALA A 86 -3.58 -8.94 9.76
C ALA A 86 -3.01 -10.13 10.53
N ALA A 87 -3.72 -10.68 11.52
CA ALA A 87 -3.30 -11.90 12.18
C ALA A 87 -3.38 -13.11 11.24
N HIS A 88 -4.45 -13.24 10.47
CA HIS A 88 -4.63 -14.30 9.48
C HIS A 88 -3.52 -14.26 8.41
N VAL A 89 -3.31 -13.10 7.80
CA VAL A 89 -2.28 -12.90 6.76
C VAL A 89 -0.87 -13.20 7.29
N ARG A 90 -0.54 -12.74 8.51
CA ARG A 90 0.76 -13.05 9.14
C ARG A 90 0.93 -14.53 9.43
N ASN A 91 -0.13 -15.20 9.84
CA ASN A 91 -0.08 -16.64 10.06
C ASN A 91 0.22 -17.36 8.75
N GLU A 92 -0.49 -16.99 7.68
CA GLU A 92 -0.33 -17.59 6.36
C GLU A 92 1.09 -17.41 5.80
N CYS A 93 1.64 -16.20 5.92
CA CYS A 93 3.03 -15.94 5.53
C CYS A 93 4.05 -16.74 6.34
N ARG A 94 3.74 -17.13 7.59
CA ARG A 94 4.65 -17.91 8.44
C ARG A 94 4.50 -19.42 8.22
N SER A 95 3.32 -19.89 7.83
CA SER A 95 3.04 -21.30 7.60
C SER A 95 3.41 -21.76 6.19
N ASN A 96 3.48 -20.85 5.22
CA ASN A 96 3.74 -21.17 3.83
C ASN A 96 5.02 -20.49 3.32
N VAL A 97 6.05 -21.31 3.03
CA VAL A 97 7.37 -20.84 2.58
C VAL A 97 7.30 -20.11 1.24
N SER A 98 6.44 -20.55 0.31
CA SER A 98 6.28 -19.90 -1.00
C SER A 98 5.70 -18.49 -0.85
N ILE A 99 4.71 -18.33 0.04
CA ILE A 99 4.15 -17.03 0.38
C ILE A 99 5.19 -16.16 1.07
N GLN A 100 5.96 -16.71 2.02
CA GLN A 100 7.03 -15.95 2.68
C GLN A 100 8.07 -15.42 1.66
N GLN A 101 8.54 -16.28 0.76
CA GLN A 101 9.49 -15.88 -0.28
C GLN A 101 8.91 -14.82 -1.22
N ALA A 102 7.63 -14.94 -1.59
CA ALA A 102 6.94 -13.94 -2.38
C ALA A 102 6.83 -12.60 -1.64
N TYR A 103 6.60 -12.62 -0.33
CA TYR A 103 6.56 -11.42 0.51
C TYR A 103 7.91 -10.69 0.55
N GLU A 104 9.01 -11.42 0.74
CA GLU A 104 10.36 -10.86 0.78
C GLU A 104 10.79 -10.21 -0.56
N GLN A 105 10.16 -10.59 -1.67
CA GLN A 105 10.39 -10.03 -2.99
C GLN A 105 9.52 -8.80 -3.31
N ILE A 106 8.61 -8.40 -2.42
CA ILE A 106 7.77 -7.22 -2.64
C ILE A 106 8.60 -5.96 -2.40
N ASP A 107 8.75 -5.16 -3.45
CA ASP A 107 9.18 -3.79 -3.31
C ASP A 107 7.98 -2.91 -2.90
N PHE A 108 8.13 -2.23 -1.76
CA PHE A 108 7.13 -1.27 -1.26
C PHE A 108 7.45 0.16 -1.69
N CYS A 109 8.49 0.37 -2.49
CA CYS A 109 8.76 1.64 -3.14
C CYS A 109 7.76 1.85 -4.27
N ILE A 110 6.81 2.75 -4.06
CA ILE A 110 5.86 3.16 -5.09
C ILE A 110 6.39 4.47 -5.68
N ASP A 111 7.30 4.34 -6.64
CA ASP A 111 7.80 5.47 -7.42
C ASP A 111 6.77 5.81 -8.51
N GLY A 112 5.93 6.81 -8.24
CA GLY A 112 4.92 7.26 -9.18
C GLY A 112 4.31 8.61 -8.80
N PRO A 113 3.77 9.37 -9.79
CA PRO A 113 3.01 10.57 -9.50
C PRO A 113 1.80 10.22 -8.62
N LEU A 114 1.44 11.11 -7.69
CA LEU A 114 0.30 10.93 -6.79
C LEU A 114 -1.03 10.80 -7.55
N GLU A 115 -1.08 11.27 -8.79
CA GLU A 115 -2.25 11.15 -9.66
C GLU A 115 -2.26 9.79 -10.37
N LEU A 116 -3.33 9.04 -10.14
CA LEU A 116 -3.55 7.76 -10.79
C LEU A 116 -3.83 7.97 -12.28
N PRO A 117 -3.19 7.21 -13.19
CA PRO A 117 -3.59 7.16 -14.58
C PRO A 117 -5.05 6.69 -14.68
N SER A 118 -5.78 7.17 -15.70
CA SER A 118 -7.17 6.77 -15.89
C SER A 118 -7.27 5.24 -16.11
N PRO A 119 -8.35 4.57 -15.68
CA PRO A 119 -8.48 3.10 -15.79
C PRO A 119 -8.21 2.55 -17.19
N THR A 120 -8.52 3.33 -18.24
CA THR A 120 -8.28 2.98 -19.64
C THR A 120 -6.78 2.96 -20.00
N GLN A 121 -5.95 3.80 -19.37
CA GLN A 121 -4.51 3.85 -19.62
C GLN A 121 -3.81 2.61 -19.06
N VAL A 122 -4.21 2.15 -17.86
CA VAL A 122 -3.63 0.97 -17.20
C VAL A 122 -3.90 -0.31 -17.98
N LEU A 123 -5.12 -0.49 -18.50
CA LEU A 123 -5.48 -1.68 -19.28
C LEU A 123 -4.77 -1.73 -20.65
N GLY A 124 -4.43 -0.57 -21.24
CA GLY A 124 -3.71 -0.49 -22.50
C GLY A 124 -2.25 -0.93 -22.41
N GLU A 125 -1.61 -0.77 -21.26
CA GLU A 125 -0.19 -1.10 -21.04
C GLU A 125 0.05 -2.58 -20.69
N ILE A 126 -0.99 -3.31 -20.29
CA ILE A 126 -0.91 -4.74 -19.89
C ILE A 126 -1.06 -5.69 -21.10
N ALA A 127 -1.31 -5.17 -22.30
CA ALA A 127 -1.36 -6.00 -23.50
C ALA A 127 0.04 -6.57 -23.83
N PRO A 128 0.17 -7.89 -24.08
CA PRO A 128 1.46 -8.48 -24.40
C PRO A 128 1.94 -7.94 -25.75
N GLN A 129 3.19 -7.47 -25.79
CA GLN A 129 3.92 -7.22 -27.04
C GLN A 129 4.08 -8.55 -27.77
N GLY A 130 3.12 -8.88 -28.62
CA GLY A 130 3.25 -9.92 -29.63
C GLY A 130 4.04 -9.34 -30.79
N ASP A 131 5.28 -9.79 -30.95
CA ASP A 131 6.09 -9.49 -32.13
C ASP A 131 5.33 -9.80 -33.42
N ALA A 132 5.21 -8.78 -34.25
CA ALA A 132 4.59 -8.84 -35.56
C ALA A 132 5.43 -9.71 -36.52
N LYS A 133 4.81 -10.74 -37.10
CA LYS A 133 5.03 -11.10 -38.52
C LYS A 133 3.71 -11.40 -39.20
N SER A 134 3.34 -10.44 -40.04
CA SER A 134 2.32 -10.51 -41.09
C SER A 134 2.55 -11.70 -42.02
N SER A 135 1.50 -12.49 -42.27
CA SER A 135 1.29 -13.21 -43.53
C SER A 135 -0.20 -13.46 -43.68
N THR A 136 -0.75 -12.77 -44.67
CA THR A 136 -2.11 -12.82 -45.21
C THR A 136 -2.56 -14.22 -45.63
N SER A 137 -3.80 -14.62 -45.29
CA SER A 137 -4.83 -15.10 -46.24
C SER A 137 -6.02 -15.76 -45.51
N ASP A 138 -7.21 -15.41 -45.98
CA ASP A 138 -8.48 -16.15 -45.97
C ASP A 138 -9.30 -16.25 -44.68
N ALA A 139 -10.37 -15.44 -44.66
CA ALA A 139 -11.53 -15.58 -43.80
C ALA A 139 -12.58 -16.50 -44.45
N PRO A 140 -13.41 -17.17 -43.63
CA PRO A 140 -14.83 -17.27 -43.96
C PRO A 140 -15.68 -16.60 -42.88
N GLU A 141 -16.68 -15.86 -43.36
CA GLU A 141 -17.75 -15.21 -42.60
C GLU A 141 -18.41 -16.15 -41.59
N VAL A 142 -18.56 -15.69 -40.35
CA VAL A 142 -19.53 -16.25 -39.40
C VAL A 142 -20.44 -15.11 -38.94
N ASN A 143 -21.72 -15.29 -39.27
CA ASN A 143 -22.85 -14.40 -38.98
C ASN A 143 -22.86 -13.90 -37.54
N SER A 144 -22.88 -12.57 -37.39
CA SER A 144 -23.20 -11.88 -36.15
C SER A 144 -24.72 -11.71 -36.03
N GLU A 145 -25.39 -12.59 -35.31
CA GLU A 145 -26.73 -12.31 -34.78
C GLU A 145 -26.62 -11.37 -33.56
N PRO A 146 -27.42 -10.30 -33.47
CA PRO A 146 -27.37 -9.37 -32.36
C PRO A 146 -27.98 -9.96 -31.08
N PHE A 147 -27.26 -9.76 -29.98
CA PHE A 147 -27.62 -10.16 -28.61
C PHE A 147 -28.96 -9.52 -28.18
N GLN A 148 -30.01 -10.32 -27.97
CA GLN A 148 -31.31 -9.85 -27.47
C GLN A 148 -31.33 -9.79 -25.92
N PRO A 149 -31.66 -8.65 -25.27
CA PRO A 149 -31.49 -8.49 -23.82
C PRO A 149 -32.58 -9.08 -22.89
N ASP A 150 -33.60 -9.81 -23.37
CA ASP A 150 -34.84 -10.02 -22.59
C ASP A 150 -35.06 -11.42 -21.95
N ILE A 151 -34.01 -12.24 -21.77
CA ILE A 151 -34.19 -13.61 -21.25
C ILE A 151 -34.13 -13.74 -19.71
N TRP A 152 -33.95 -12.65 -18.96
CA TRP A 152 -33.86 -12.70 -17.48
C TRP A 152 -35.12 -12.24 -16.71
N ARG A 153 -36.30 -12.21 -17.34
CA ARG A 153 -37.57 -11.83 -16.68
C ARG A 153 -38.55 -12.95 -16.32
N ASN A 154 -38.20 -14.23 -16.51
CA ASN A 154 -39.12 -15.35 -16.23
C ASN A 154 -38.55 -16.44 -15.32
N LEU A 155 -37.81 -16.06 -14.27
CA LEU A 155 -37.33 -17.00 -13.24
C LEU A 155 -37.66 -16.58 -11.80
N ASN A 156 -38.70 -15.76 -11.63
CA ASN A 156 -39.30 -15.43 -10.32
C ASN A 156 -40.83 -15.43 -10.40
N ARG A 157 -41.39 -16.45 -11.03
CA ARG A 157 -42.83 -16.71 -11.01
C ARG A 157 -43.09 -18.20 -11.16
N GLU A 158 -42.72 -18.99 -10.15
CA GLU A 158 -43.43 -20.19 -9.70
C GLU A 158 -42.65 -20.91 -8.58
N SER A 159 -43.39 -21.18 -7.49
CA SER A 159 -43.06 -21.97 -6.28
C SER A 159 -42.47 -21.22 -5.09
#